data_AF-A0A927WGQ4-F1
#
_entry.id   AF-A0A927WGQ4-F1
#
_cell.length_a   1.000
_cell.length_b   1.000
_cell.length_c   1.000
_cell.angle_alpha   90.00
_cell.angle_beta   90.00
_cell.angle_gamma   90.00
#
_symmetry.space_group_name_H-M   'P 1'
#
loop_
_entity.id
_entity.type
_entity.pdbx_description
1 polymer ?
#
loop_
_entity_poly.entity_id
_entity_poly.type
_entity_poly.pdbx_seq_one_letter_code
_entity_poly.pdbx_strand_id
1 'polypeptide(L)' 'MQVLYIHVPAQILYGEKDQLTSLATMKDFAEKHHAGLTVMENGEHWFHTEEQMAFLDDWIFVTKF' A
#
# COMPACT_ATOMS: atom_id res chain seq x y z
N MET A 1 -26.77 -1.57 -2.53
CA MET A 1 -25.61 -2.09 -3.28
C MET A 1 -24.56 -2.45 -2.25
N GLN A 2 -24.40 -3.74 -1.92
CA GLN A 2 -23.38 -4.18 -0.96
C GLN A 2 -22.00 -3.93 -1.58
N VAL A 3 -21.27 -2.96 -1.06
CA VAL A 3 -19.84 -2.85 -1.33
C VAL A 3 -19.20 -4.01 -0.56
N LEU A 4 -18.45 -4.86 -1.26
CA LEU A 4 -17.68 -5.95 -0.65
C LEU A 4 -16.72 -5.34 0.38
N TYR A 5 -16.97 -5.58 1.66
CA TYR A 5 -16.03 -5.24 2.73
C TYR A 5 -14.90 -6.28 2.74
N ILE A 6 -13.68 -5.82 3.01
CA ILE A 6 -12.57 -6.74 3.27
C ILE A 6 -12.79 -7.27 4.69
N HIS A 7 -13.13 -8.55 4.82
CA HIS A 7 -13.45 -9.18 6.12
C HIS A 7 -12.21 -9.71 6.86
N VAL A 8 -11.03 -9.56 6.29
CA VAL A 8 -9.74 -9.97 6.85
C VAL A 8 -8.85 -8.73 7.03
N PRO A 9 -7.96 -8.70 8.03
CA PRO A 9 -7.00 -7.61 8.15
C PRO A 9 -6.21 -7.44 6.85
N ALA A 10 -6.08 -6.22 6.38
CA ALA A 10 -5.39 -5.89 5.13
C ALA A 10 -4.43 -4.72 5.35
N GLN A 11 -3.33 -4.76 4.61
CA GLN A 11 -2.24 -3.79 4.66
C GLN A 11 -1.85 -3.46 3.22
N ILE A 12 -1.66 -2.18 2.93
CA ILE A 12 -1.32 -1.66 1.61
C ILE A 12 0.06 -1.04 1.69
N LEU A 13 0.94 -1.40 0.77
CA LEU A 13 2.18 -0.71 0.50
C LEU A 13 2.03 0.11 -0.78
N TYR A 14 2.33 1.40 -0.71
CA TYR A 14 2.16 2.35 -1.81
C TYR A 14 3.44 3.15 -2.06
N GLY A 15 3.84 3.28 -3.32
CA GLY A 15 4.96 4.14 -3.71
C GLY A 15 4.52 5.59 -3.85
N GLU A 16 5.20 6.53 -3.17
CA GLU A 16 4.86 7.96 -3.21
C GLU A 16 4.81 8.54 -4.63
N LYS A 17 5.67 8.06 -5.53
CA LYS A 17 5.78 8.47 -6.93
C LYS A 17 4.95 7.61 -7.89
N ASP A 18 3.94 6.89 -7.38
CA ASP A 18 2.93 6.29 -8.24
C ASP A 18 2.21 7.40 -9.04
N GLN A 19 2.37 7.36 -10.36
CA GLN A 19 1.77 8.30 -11.31
C GLN A 19 0.47 7.77 -11.92
N LEU A 20 0.10 6.52 -11.63
CA LEU A 20 -1.11 5.87 -12.14
C LEU A 20 -2.27 6.01 -11.14
N THR A 21 -1.98 5.87 -9.85
CA THR A 21 -2.98 5.99 -8.78
C THR A 21 -2.57 7.05 -7.80
N SER A 22 -3.48 7.97 -7.45
CA SER A 22 -3.15 9.04 -6.50
C SER A 22 -3.13 8.54 -5.05
N LEU A 23 -2.29 9.15 -4.23
CA LEU A 23 -2.28 8.90 -2.78
C LEU A 23 -3.64 9.19 -2.12
N ALA A 24 -4.39 10.19 -2.62
CA ALA A 24 -5.74 10.48 -2.11
C ALA A 24 -6.68 9.30 -2.34
N THR A 25 -6.69 8.73 -3.55
CA THR A 25 -7.47 7.52 -3.87
C THR A 25 -7.11 6.36 -2.96
N MET A 26 -5.81 6.15 -2.70
CA MET A 26 -5.36 5.06 -1.83
C MET A 26 -5.70 5.28 -0.36
N LYS A 27 -5.66 6.52 0.13
CA LYS A 27 -6.11 6.87 1.48
C LYS A 27 -7.61 6.63 1.65
N ASP A 28 -8.42 7.11 0.72
CA ASP A 28 -9.87 6.93 0.75
C ASP A 28 -10.23 5.43 0.70
N PHE A 29 -9.51 4.64 -0.11
CA PHE A 29 -9.70 3.20 -0.17
C PHE A 29 -9.32 2.51 1.14
N ALA A 30 -8.14 2.83 1.70
CA ALA A 30 -7.67 2.27 2.96
C ALA A 30 -8.64 2.55 4.10
N GLU A 31 -9.13 3.79 4.21
CA GLU A 31 -10.10 4.21 5.23
C GLU A 31 -11.43 3.46 5.07
N LYS A 32 -11.99 3.44 3.86
CA LYS A 32 -13.28 2.78 3.56
C LYS A 32 -13.26 1.28 3.86
N HIS A 33 -12.12 0.64 3.69
CA HIS A 33 -11.96 -0.80 3.85
C HIS A 33 -11.23 -1.20 5.14
N HIS A 34 -10.94 -0.24 6.03
CA HIS A 34 -10.19 -0.45 7.28
C HIS A 34 -8.84 -1.16 7.08
N ALA A 35 -8.16 -0.86 5.98
CA ALA A 35 -6.82 -1.37 5.69
C ALA A 35 -5.77 -0.38 6.23
N GLY A 36 -4.64 -0.90 6.71
CA GLY A 36 -3.49 -0.05 6.96
C GLY A 36 -2.82 0.37 5.65
N LEU A 37 -2.17 1.54 5.65
CA LEU A 37 -1.48 2.10 4.50
C LEU A 37 -0.08 2.54 4.89
N THR A 38 0.94 1.94 4.28
CA THR A 38 2.34 2.35 4.36
C THR A 38 2.73 3.02 3.05
N VAL A 39 3.38 4.17 3.13
CA VAL A 39 3.91 4.88 1.96
C VAL A 39 5.43 4.75 1.95
N MET A 40 5.98 4.24 0.84
CA MET A 40 7.41 4.29 0.57
C MET A 40 7.74 5.63 -0.09
N GLU A 41 8.50 6.48 0.59
CA GLU A 41 9.02 7.72 0.03
C GLU A 41 9.84 7.44 -1.24
N ASN A 42 9.69 8.25 -2.28
CA ASN A 42 10.31 8.07 -3.59
C ASN A 42 10.00 6.74 -4.32
N GLY A 43 9.19 5.85 -3.74
CA GLY A 43 8.81 4.57 -4.36
C GLY A 43 7.96 4.78 -5.61
N GLU A 44 8.22 4.01 -6.67
CA GLU A 44 7.47 4.05 -7.92
C GLU A 44 6.23 3.14 -7.87
N HIS A 45 5.39 3.18 -8.90
CA HIS A 45 4.23 2.27 -8.98
C HIS A 45 4.68 0.79 -9.00
N TRP A 46 5.74 0.47 -9.74
CA TRP A 46 6.35 -0.85 -9.77
C TRP A 46 7.67 -0.82 -9.02
N PHE A 47 7.75 -1.58 -7.94
CA PHE A 47 8.98 -1.76 -7.20
C PHE A 47 9.93 -2.68 -7.96
N HIS A 48 11.06 -2.14 -8.38
CA HIS A 48 12.06 -2.86 -9.16
C HIS A 48 13.50 -2.41 -8.90
N THR A 49 13.72 -1.27 -8.23
CA THR A 49 15.07 -0.88 -7.82
C THR A 49 15.50 -1.67 -6.59
N GLU A 50 16.81 -1.81 -6.37
CA GLU A 50 17.33 -2.52 -5.19
C GLU A 50 16.80 -1.93 -3.88
N GLU A 51 16.70 -0.59 -3.80
CA GLU A 51 16.14 0.12 -2.64
C GLU A 51 14.65 -0.21 -2.43
N GLN A 52 13.85 -0.19 -3.50
CA GLN A 52 12.42 -0.53 -3.43
C GLN A 52 12.19 -1.98 -3.06
N MET A 53 13.00 -2.90 -3.60
CA MET A 53 12.91 -4.33 -3.28
C MET A 53 13.32 -4.60 -1.84
N ALA A 54 14.38 -3.96 -1.32
CA ALA A 54 14.77 -4.08 0.07
C ALA A 54 13.69 -3.53 1.03
N PHE A 55 13.09 -2.37 0.70
CA PHE A 55 11.98 -1.83 1.48
C PHE A 55 10.76 -2.77 1.46
N LEU A 56 10.43 -3.34 0.31
CA LEU A 56 9.34 -4.32 0.16
C LEU A 56 9.59 -5.56 1.03
N ASP A 57 10.80 -6.13 0.96
CA ASP A 57 11.18 -7.30 1.75
C ASP A 57 11.03 -7.00 3.24
N ASP A 58 11.63 -5.91 3.72
CA ASP A 58 11.52 -5.48 5.11
C ASP A 58 10.05 -5.29 5.52
N TRP A 59 9.26 -4.62 4.67
CA TRP A 59 7.84 -4.39 4.90
C TRP A 59 7.06 -5.69 5.05
N ILE A 60 7.30 -6.70 4.20
CA ILE A 60 6.67 -8.03 4.31
C ILE A 60 7.06 -8.72 5.62
N PHE A 61 8.31 -8.58 6.06
CA PHE A 61 8.77 -9.23 7.29
C PHE A 61 8.19 -8.59 8.56
N VAL A 62 8.14 -7.26 8.64
CA VAL A 62 7.69 -6.53 9.83
C VAL A 62 6.18 -6.36 9.92
N THR A 63 5.49 -6.29 8.78
CA THR A 63 4.03 -6.10 8.76
C THR A 63 3.34 -7.40 9.17
N LYS A 64 2.63 -7.36 10.30
CA LYS A 64 1.80 -8.47 10.79
C LYS A 64 0.32 -8.11 10.66
N PHE A 65 -0.48 -9.12 10.35
CA PHE A 65 -1.96 -9.07 10.30
C PHE A 65 -2.54 -9.48 11.65
#